data_AF-A0A7C6W8E4-F1
#
_entry.id   AF-A0A7C6W8E4-F1
#
_cell.length_a   1.000
_cell.length_b   1.000
_cell.length_c   1.000
_cell.angle_alpha   90.00
_cell.angle_beta   90.00
_cell.angle_gamma   90.00
#
_symmetry.space_group_name_H-M   'P 1'
#
loop_
_entity.id
_entity.type
_entity.pdbx_description
1 polymer ?
#
loop_
_entity_poly.entity_id
_entity_poly.type
_entity_poly.pdbx_seq_one_letter_code
_entity_poly.pdbx_strand_id
1 'polypeptide(L)'
;MKKKRKTKGEALVEFVLDRYNYSKTELAGIRSQWLEYYEDYRGTIAEGKEPWQANYIIPTLKDVVRTKVPLYANILFANGLKSWDIIPGEEEDEKIIPILKDVMMFQLENCGKNRGGFFSVINEFLTQFEIYGYSVAKVPWRVEKNKG
;
A
#
# COMPACT_ATOMS: atom_id res chain seq x y z
N MET A 1 -38.55 18.10 17.78
CA MET A 1 -37.36 18.89 17.37
C MET A 1 -37.29 18.94 15.85
N LYS A 2 -37.33 20.12 15.22
CA LYS A 2 -37.13 20.26 13.77
C LYS A 2 -35.66 19.96 13.44
N LYS A 3 -35.36 18.88 12.71
CA LYS A 3 -34.02 18.64 12.13
C LYS A 3 -33.69 19.82 11.21
N LYS A 4 -32.73 20.68 11.58
CA LYS A 4 -32.15 21.66 10.65
C LYS A 4 -31.65 20.89 9.42
N ARG A 5 -32.09 21.30 8.21
CA ARG A 5 -31.56 20.75 6.96
C ARG A 5 -30.07 21.08 6.90
N LYS A 6 -29.22 20.05 6.96
CA LYS A 6 -27.77 20.18 6.82
C LYS A 6 -27.44 20.56 5.39
N THR A 7 -26.42 21.39 5.22
CA THR A 7 -25.83 21.63 3.90
C THR A 7 -25.13 20.37 3.40
N LYS A 8 -24.92 20.27 2.08
CA LYS A 8 -24.22 19.12 1.48
C LYS A 8 -22.82 18.92 2.07
N GLY A 9 -22.12 20.02 2.37
CA GLY A 9 -20.80 19.98 2.99
C GLY A 9 -20.83 19.45 4.43
N GLU A 10 -21.76 19.93 5.26
CA GLU A 10 -21.92 19.45 6.64
C GLU A 10 -22.29 17.96 6.71
N ALA A 11 -23.18 17.51 5.81
CA ALA A 11 -23.54 16.10 5.72
C ALA A 11 -22.36 15.21 5.30
N LEU A 12 -21.50 15.70 4.39
CA LEU A 12 -20.30 14.98 3.97
C LEU A 12 -19.27 14.88 5.10
N VAL A 13 -19.03 15.98 5.82
CA VAL A 13 -18.08 16.01 6.94
C VAL A 13 -18.53 15.04 8.03
N GLU A 14 -19.81 15.07 8.39
CA GLU A 14 -20.35 14.16 9.39
C GLU A 14 -20.24 12.69 8.95
N PHE A 15 -20.54 12.38 7.69
CA PHE A 15 -20.36 11.03 7.15
C PHE A 15 -18.90 10.56 7.23
N VAL A 16 -17.95 11.42 6.85
CA VAL A 16 -16.51 11.09 6.90
C VAL A 16 -16.06 10.87 8.34
N LEU A 17 -16.49 11.72 9.28
CA LEU A 17 -16.16 11.59 10.69
C LEU A 17 -16.75 10.33 11.31
N ASP A 18 -18.01 10.00 10.98
CA ASP A 18 -18.67 8.80 11.45
C ASP A 18 -17.95 7.54 10.95
N ARG A 19 -17.61 7.50 9.66
CA ARG A 19 -16.81 6.40 9.08
C ARG A 19 -15.41 6.31 9.68
N TYR A 20 -14.75 7.43 9.93
CA TYR A 20 -13.44 7.43 10.58
C TYR A 20 -13.51 6.87 12.00
N ASN A 21 -14.48 7.31 12.79
CA ASN A 21 -14.65 6.87 14.19
C ASN A 21 -15.03 5.39 14.27
N TYR A 22 -15.90 4.92 13.36
CA TYR A 22 -16.22 3.51 13.20
C TYR A 22 -14.94 2.71 12.92
N SER A 23 -14.21 3.05 11.85
CA SER A 23 -12.99 2.33 11.48
C SER A 23 -11.92 2.38 12.57
N LYS A 24 -11.78 3.51 13.28
CA LYS A 24 -10.83 3.63 14.39
C LYS A 24 -11.15 2.66 15.52
N THR A 25 -12.43 2.49 15.85
CA THR A 25 -12.89 1.59 16.91
C THR A 25 -12.69 0.13 16.49
N GLU A 26 -13.14 -0.24 15.29
CA GLU A 26 -13.03 -1.61 14.78
C GLU A 26 -11.57 -2.04 14.56
N LEU A 27 -10.71 -1.13 14.12
CA LEU A 27 -9.28 -1.42 13.90
C LEU A 27 -8.44 -1.30 15.19
N ALA A 28 -9.02 -0.91 16.32
CA ALA A 28 -8.24 -0.67 17.55
C ALA A 28 -7.52 -1.93 18.04
N GLY A 29 -8.19 -3.10 18.01
CA GLY A 29 -7.59 -4.38 18.42
C GLY A 29 -6.55 -4.90 17.43
N ILE A 30 -6.73 -4.64 16.13
CA ILE A 30 -5.76 -5.00 15.10
C ILE A 30 -4.52 -4.10 15.20
N ARG A 31 -4.72 -2.82 15.54
CA ARG A 31 -3.63 -1.84 15.65
C ARG A 31 -2.60 -2.20 16.72
N SER A 32 -3.01 -2.76 17.86
CA SER A 32 -2.07 -3.22 18.88
C SER A 32 -1.20 -4.38 18.37
N GLN A 33 -1.78 -5.31 17.62
CA GLN A 33 -1.03 -6.42 17.00
C GLN A 33 -0.06 -5.90 15.93
N TRP A 34 -0.48 -4.94 15.10
CA TRP A 34 0.42 -4.32 14.13
C TRP A 34 1.60 -3.60 14.77
N LEU A 35 1.38 -2.92 15.90
CA LEU A 35 2.47 -2.30 16.66
C LEU A 35 3.48 -3.34 17.15
N GLU A 36 2.98 -4.44 17.72
CA GLU A 36 3.81 -5.57 18.16
C GLU A 36 4.63 -6.14 17.00
N TYR A 37 4.01 -6.44 15.85
CA TYR A 37 4.73 -6.95 14.66
C TYR A 37 5.80 -5.98 14.15
N TYR A 38 5.54 -4.68 14.22
CA TYR A 38 6.52 -3.68 13.83
C TYR A 38 7.70 -3.61 14.79
N GLU A 39 7.45 -3.71 16.10
CA GLU A 39 8.47 -3.72 17.14
C GLU A 39 9.35 -4.98 17.03
N ASP A 40 8.74 -6.14 16.82
CA ASP A 40 9.42 -7.40 16.55
C ASP A 40 10.30 -7.32 15.30
N TYR A 41 9.77 -6.76 14.21
CA TYR A 41 10.54 -6.56 12.97
C TYR A 41 11.73 -5.59 13.17
N ARG A 42 11.56 -4.52 13.95
CA ARG A 42 12.65 -3.59 14.26
C ARG A 42 13.68 -4.20 15.20
N GLY A 43 13.29 -5.21 16.00
CA GLY A 43 14.10 -5.71 17.10
C GLY A 43 14.23 -4.67 18.21
N THR A 44 13.18 -3.89 18.46
CA THR A 44 13.20 -2.85 19.50
C THR A 44 13.32 -3.49 20.89
N ILE A 45 14.19 -2.94 21.73
CA ILE A 45 14.24 -3.30 23.15
C ILE A 45 13.01 -2.70 23.84
N ALA A 46 12.18 -3.52 24.46
CA ALA A 46 10.99 -3.05 25.17
C ALA A 46 11.40 -2.14 26.35
N GLU A 47 10.90 -0.90 26.38
CA GLU A 47 11.30 0.13 27.36
C GLU A 47 10.73 -0.09 28.79
N GLY A 48 9.99 -1.17 29.03
CA GLY A 48 9.36 -1.46 30.33
C GLY A 48 9.75 -2.81 30.93
N LYS A 49 10.84 -3.43 30.46
CA LYS A 49 11.25 -4.74 30.97
C LYS A 49 11.97 -4.63 32.31
N GLU A 50 11.56 -5.49 33.22
CA GLU A 50 12.24 -5.69 34.50
C GLU A 50 13.64 -6.31 34.25
N PRO A 51 14.62 -6.08 35.13
CA PRO A 51 16.01 -6.52 34.91
C PRO A 51 16.20 -8.03 34.68
N TRP A 52 15.24 -8.84 35.09
CA TRP A 52 15.25 -10.30 34.93
C TRP A 52 14.62 -10.78 33.61
N GLN A 53 14.01 -9.89 32.83
CA GLN A 53 13.36 -10.23 31.56
C GLN A 53 14.35 -10.09 30.39
N ALA A 54 14.48 -11.15 29.60
CA ALA A 54 15.38 -11.14 28.44
C ALA A 54 14.81 -10.31 27.27
N ASN A 55 15.68 -9.57 26.59
CA ASN A 55 15.40 -8.97 25.29
C ASN A 55 15.72 -9.97 24.19
N TYR A 56 14.74 -10.78 23.81
CA TYR A 56 14.83 -11.59 22.61
C TYR A 56 14.64 -10.69 21.40
N ILE A 57 15.74 -10.21 20.84
CA ILE A 57 15.75 -9.73 19.46
C ILE A 57 15.79 -10.99 18.59
N ILE A 58 14.94 -11.05 17.56
CA ILE A 58 14.93 -12.12 16.55
C ILE A 58 15.45 -11.50 15.24
N PRO A 59 16.77 -11.42 15.01
CA PRO A 59 17.34 -10.80 13.81
C PRO A 59 16.88 -11.51 12.53
N THR A 60 16.63 -12.81 12.64
CA THR A 60 16.18 -13.66 11.53
C THR A 60 14.85 -13.21 10.95
N LEU A 61 13.94 -12.61 11.72
CA LEU A 61 12.67 -12.10 11.19
C LEU A 61 12.91 -10.95 10.20
N LYS A 62 13.77 -10.01 10.59
CA LYS A 62 14.17 -8.88 9.73
C LYS A 62 14.87 -9.35 8.47
N ASP A 63 15.74 -10.35 8.57
CA ASP A 63 16.43 -10.92 7.42
C ASP A 63 15.46 -11.64 6.48
N VAL A 64 14.53 -12.44 7.02
CA VAL A 64 13.48 -13.12 6.23
C VAL A 64 12.64 -12.12 5.44
N VAL A 65 12.18 -11.03 6.08
CA VAL A 65 11.40 -9.98 5.39
C VAL A 65 12.24 -9.35 4.28
N ARG A 66 13.50 -8.99 4.57
CA ARG A 66 14.42 -8.38 3.59
C ARG A 66 14.80 -9.29 2.44
N THR A 67 14.76 -10.60 2.62
CA THR A 67 14.97 -11.57 1.55
C THR A 67 13.71 -11.80 0.73
N LYS A 68 12.54 -11.91 1.38
CA LYS A 68 11.27 -12.18 0.69
C LYS A 68 10.77 -11.02 -0.16
N VAL A 69 10.86 -9.79 0.35
CA VAL A 69 10.36 -8.59 -0.37
C VAL A 69 10.93 -8.46 -1.79
N PRO A 70 12.26 -8.47 -2.02
CA PRO A 70 12.80 -8.41 -3.37
C PRO A 70 12.48 -9.67 -4.19
N LEU A 71 12.34 -10.84 -3.55
CA LEU A 71 11.92 -12.06 -4.23
C LEU A 71 10.50 -11.93 -4.79
N TYR A 72 9.56 -11.39 -4.02
CA TYR A 72 8.19 -11.13 -4.47
C TYR A 72 8.15 -10.11 -5.61
N ALA A 73 8.89 -9.00 -5.48
CA ALA A 73 8.99 -8.01 -6.54
C ALA A 73 9.55 -8.64 -7.83
N ASN A 74 10.57 -9.49 -7.72
CA ASN A 74 11.11 -10.21 -8.87
C ASN A 74 10.09 -11.20 -9.44
N ILE A 75 9.40 -12.01 -8.64
CA ILE A 75 8.42 -12.98 -9.17
C ILE A 75 7.28 -12.26 -9.89
N LEU A 76 6.76 -11.19 -9.30
CA LEU A 76 5.60 -10.47 -9.82
C LEU A 76 5.93 -9.56 -11.02
N PHE A 77 7.16 -9.05 -11.11
CA PHE A 77 7.53 -8.02 -12.09
C PHE A 77 8.79 -8.32 -12.89
N ALA A 78 9.34 -9.55 -12.81
CA ALA A 78 10.58 -9.96 -13.49
C ALA A 78 10.58 -9.64 -14.99
N ASN A 79 9.41 -9.68 -15.64
CA ASN A 79 9.30 -9.54 -17.08
C ASN A 79 8.78 -8.15 -17.52
N GLY A 80 8.74 -7.16 -16.63
CA GLY A 80 8.27 -5.80 -16.95
C GLY A 80 6.87 -5.82 -17.58
N LEU A 81 6.75 -5.34 -18.83
CA LEU A 81 5.53 -5.35 -19.67
C LEU A 81 4.84 -6.70 -19.79
N LYS A 82 5.62 -7.79 -19.81
CA LYS A 82 5.08 -9.14 -19.99
C LYS A 82 4.54 -9.75 -18.70
N SER A 83 4.69 -9.05 -17.57
CA SER A 83 4.12 -9.48 -16.30
C SER A 83 2.60 -9.23 -16.23
N TRP A 84 2.06 -8.48 -17.20
CA TRP A 84 0.64 -8.17 -17.31
C TRP A 84 0.02 -8.93 -18.48
N ASP A 85 -0.84 -9.90 -18.16
CA ASP A 85 -1.69 -10.55 -19.15
C ASP A 85 -2.97 -9.73 -19.31
N ILE A 86 -3.17 -9.17 -20.51
CA ILE A 86 -4.37 -8.41 -20.86
C ILE A 86 -5.19 -9.31 -21.78
N ILE A 87 -6.39 -9.67 -21.33
CA ILE A 87 -7.33 -10.48 -22.10
C ILE A 87 -8.21 -9.50 -22.90
N PRO A 88 -8.32 -9.65 -24.22
CA PRO A 88 -9.20 -8.82 -25.03
C PRO A 88 -10.68 -9.04 -24.65
N GLY A 89 -11.49 -7.99 -24.72
CA GLY A 89 -12.94 -8.12 -24.63
C GLY A 89 -13.53 -8.68 -25.92
N GLU A 90 -13.03 -8.19 -27.05
CA GLU A 90 -13.40 -8.60 -28.42
C GLU A 90 -12.14 -8.91 -29.27
N GLU A 91 -12.25 -9.73 -30.32
CA GLU A 91 -11.10 -10.10 -31.17
C GLU A 91 -10.41 -8.88 -31.82
N GLU A 92 -11.17 -7.80 -32.05
CA GLU A 92 -10.65 -6.56 -32.63
C GLU A 92 -9.70 -5.81 -31.67
N ASP A 93 -9.87 -5.99 -30.36
CA ASP A 93 -9.07 -5.33 -29.31
C ASP A 93 -7.63 -5.88 -29.24
N GLU A 94 -7.38 -7.08 -29.76
CA GLU A 94 -6.05 -7.72 -29.72
C GLU A 94 -4.95 -6.82 -30.29
N LYS A 95 -5.30 -6.05 -31.33
CA LYS A 95 -4.37 -5.13 -32.01
C LYS A 95 -3.96 -3.95 -31.14
N ILE A 96 -4.77 -3.59 -30.14
CA ILE A 96 -4.55 -2.45 -29.24
C ILE A 96 -3.75 -2.87 -28.00
N ILE A 97 -3.76 -4.17 -27.65
CA ILE A 97 -3.07 -4.68 -26.45
C ILE A 97 -1.59 -4.24 -26.35
N PRO A 98 -0.76 -4.30 -27.41
CA PRO A 98 0.63 -3.84 -27.32
C PRO A 98 0.74 -2.37 -26.91
N ILE A 99 -0.09 -1.51 -27.53
CA ILE A 99 -0.12 -0.07 -27.24
C ILE A 99 -0.56 0.18 -25.78
N LEU A 100 -1.56 -0.57 -25.31
CA LEU A 100 -2.05 -0.46 -23.94
C LEU A 100 -0.96 -0.83 -22.93
N LYS A 101 -0.19 -1.89 -23.19
CA LYS A 101 0.94 -2.28 -22.33
C LYS A 101 2.00 -1.18 -22.25
N ASP A 102 2.36 -0.58 -23.38
CA ASP A 102 3.32 0.53 -23.43
C ASP A 102 2.83 1.75 -22.63
N VAL A 103 1.56 2.11 -22.78
CA VAL A 103 0.92 3.19 -22.01
C VAL A 103 0.93 2.88 -20.51
N MET A 104 0.61 1.64 -20.12
CA MET A 104 0.64 1.22 -18.72
C MET A 104 2.03 1.37 -18.11
N MET A 105 3.08 0.95 -18.82
CA MET A 105 4.45 1.12 -18.30
C MET A 105 4.84 2.58 -18.16
N PHE A 106 4.55 3.39 -19.16
CA PHE A 106 4.80 4.82 -19.07
C PHE A 106 4.10 5.43 -17.85
N GLN A 107 2.87 5.02 -17.57
CA GLN A 107 2.13 5.47 -16.38
C GLN A 107 2.74 4.95 -15.08
N LEU A 108 3.19 3.69 -15.02
CA LEU A 108 3.83 3.12 -13.83
C LEU A 108 5.18 3.77 -13.53
N GLU A 109 5.97 4.11 -14.55
CA GLU A 109 7.23 4.85 -14.40
C GLU A 109 7.00 6.28 -13.91
N ASN A 110 5.93 6.93 -14.36
CA ASN A 110 5.57 8.28 -13.92
C ASN A 110 4.80 8.29 -12.59
N CYS A 111 4.22 7.16 -12.16
CA CYS A 111 3.57 7.04 -10.86
C CYS A 111 4.61 7.17 -9.74
N GLY A 112 4.52 8.23 -8.94
CA GLY A 112 5.54 8.49 -7.93
C GLY A 112 6.89 8.87 -8.54
N LYS A 113 6.90 9.57 -9.69
CA LYS A 113 8.10 10.07 -10.38
C LYS A 113 9.16 10.68 -9.45
N ASN A 114 8.72 11.46 -8.45
CA ASN A 114 9.62 12.09 -7.47
C ASN A 114 10.31 11.09 -6.52
N ARG A 115 9.88 9.83 -6.51
CA ARG A 115 10.43 8.72 -5.73
C ARG A 115 11.06 7.63 -6.61
N GLY A 116 11.16 7.83 -7.93
CA GLY A 116 11.74 6.84 -8.85
C GLY A 116 10.76 5.88 -9.53
N GLY A 117 9.46 6.18 -9.51
CA GLY A 117 8.44 5.38 -10.20
C GLY A 117 7.75 4.33 -9.32
N PHE A 118 6.83 3.54 -9.89
CA PHE A 118 6.09 2.51 -9.16
C PHE A 118 7.01 1.43 -8.57
N PHE A 119 7.98 0.96 -9.36
CA PHE A 119 8.89 -0.12 -8.97
C PHE A 119 9.86 0.25 -7.84
N SER A 120 10.09 1.55 -7.58
CA SER A 120 10.87 1.96 -6.41
C SER A 120 10.03 1.97 -5.12
N VAL A 121 8.74 2.29 -5.22
CA VAL A 121 7.83 2.40 -4.07
C VAL A 121 7.22 1.04 -3.70
N ILE A 122 7.15 0.09 -4.65
CA ILE A 122 6.52 -1.21 -4.42
C ILE A 122 7.14 -2.02 -3.27
N ASN A 123 8.45 -1.89 -3.07
CA ASN A 123 9.14 -2.57 -1.97
C ASN A 123 8.63 -2.10 -0.60
N GLU A 124 8.21 -0.83 -0.46
CA GLU A 124 7.61 -0.32 0.77
C GLU A 124 6.26 -0.99 1.03
N PHE A 125 5.43 -1.15 0.00
CA PHE A 125 4.14 -1.81 0.12
C PHE A 125 4.27 -3.31 0.42
N LEU A 126 5.19 -4.01 -0.26
CA LEU A 126 5.48 -5.42 0.01
C LEU A 126 6.04 -5.64 1.42
N THR A 127 6.88 -4.71 1.92
CA THR A 127 7.38 -4.76 3.29
C THR A 127 6.25 -4.59 4.30
N GLN A 128 5.35 -3.62 4.08
CA GLN A 128 4.18 -3.44 4.94
C GLN A 128 3.26 -4.67 4.91
N PHE A 129 3.06 -5.25 3.74
CA PHE A 129 2.27 -6.46 3.59
C PHE A 129 2.88 -7.64 4.37
N GLU A 130 4.19 -7.83 4.30
CA GLU A 130 4.86 -8.92 5.03
C GLU A 130 4.82 -8.71 6.56
N ILE A 131 4.92 -7.46 7.03
CA ILE A 131 4.91 -7.17 8.48
C ILE A 131 3.47 -7.21 9.04
N TYR A 132 2.49 -6.64 8.34
CA TYR A 132 1.14 -6.41 8.87
C TYR A 132 0.08 -7.36 8.30
N GLY A 133 0.42 -8.16 7.29
CA GLY A 133 -0.54 -8.91 6.47
C GLY A 133 -1.40 -8.03 5.56
N TYR A 134 -1.11 -6.72 5.49
CA TYR A 134 -1.93 -5.73 4.81
C TYR A 134 -1.12 -4.51 4.38
N SER A 135 -1.47 -3.94 3.22
CA SER A 135 -0.93 -2.65 2.78
C SER A 135 -1.96 -1.89 1.94
N VAL A 136 -1.89 -0.55 1.96
CA VAL A 136 -2.79 0.32 1.22
C VAL A 136 -2.01 1.18 0.25
N ALA A 137 -2.31 1.04 -1.03
CA ALA A 137 -1.84 1.93 -2.07
C ALA A 137 -2.96 2.88 -2.51
N LYS A 138 -2.62 4.15 -2.69
CA LYS A 138 -3.49 5.14 -3.34
C LYS A 138 -2.78 5.65 -4.59
N VAL A 139 -3.42 5.49 -5.75
CA VAL A 139 -2.93 6.02 -7.03
C VAL A 139 -3.75 7.26 -7.39
N PRO A 140 -3.25 8.49 -7.12
CA PRO A 140 -3.98 9.70 -7.49
C PRO A 140 -3.88 9.94 -8.99
N TRP A 141 -5.02 10.15 -9.64
CA TRP A 141 -5.06 10.62 -11.02
C TRP A 141 -4.62 12.08 -11.06
N ARG A 142 -3.55 12.38 -11.82
CA ARG A 142 -3.15 13.75 -12.12
C ARG A 142 -3.45 14.01 -13.58
N VAL A 143 -4.40 14.90 -13.83
CA VAL A 143 -4.58 15.48 -15.17
C VAL A 143 -3.44 16.45 -15.38
N GLU A 144 -2.47 16.10 -16.23
CA GLU A 144 -1.49 17.08 -16.69
C GLU A 144 -2.23 18.10 -17.55
N LYS A 145 -2.28 19.36 -17.10
CA LYS A 145 -2.70 20.45 -17.99
C LYS A 145 -1.62 20.54 -19.06
N ASN A 146 -1.97 20.26 -20.31
CA ASN A 146 -1.13 20.60 -21.45
C ASN A 146 -0.76 22.08 -21.29
N LYS A 147 0.55 22.34 -21.07
CA LYS A 147 1.07 23.69 -21.20
C LYS A 147 1.02 23.98 -22.70
N GLY A 148 0.03 24.78 -23.09
CA GLY A 148 0.01 25.41 -24.40
C GLY A 148 1.20 26.33 -24.59
#